data_AF-A0A6B2G4E4-F1
#
_entry.id   AF-A0A6B2G4E4-F1
#
_cell.length_a   1.000
_cell.length_b   1.000
_cell.length_c   1.000
_cell.angle_alpha   90.00
_cell.angle_beta   90.00
_cell.angle_gamma   90.00
#
_symmetry.space_group_name_H-M   'P 1'
#
loop_
_entity.id
_entity.type
_entity.pdbx_description
1 polymer ?
#
loop_
_entity_poly.entity_id
_entity_poly.type
_entity_poly.pdbx_seq_one_letter_code
_entity_poly.pdbx_strand_id
1 'polypeptide(L)'
;IESKTLDVHQLRSGIFLKQIAGEMAKFHLLETPFDKRPIYISRFTSKYLPYFLQALQQKDIMTPEQRKIVLEMSTMNLVNEYETLLEILEKSDSPTVFCHNDVQEGNLLLLGSKSHSSQNKIMFIDFEYSYYGYRGFDLGNHFCEWVLQNVSDKPLGFDFDPNFYPTHEQQIDFANAYLECI
;
A
#
# COMPACT_ATOMS: atom_id res chain seq x y z
N ILE A 1 -3.79 -21.71 -9.36
CA ILE A 1 -4.08 -21.95 -7.92
C ILE A 1 -5.55 -21.61 -7.72
N GLU A 2 -6.33 -22.47 -7.07
CA GLU A 2 -7.74 -22.15 -6.81
C GLU A 2 -7.81 -21.13 -5.65
N SER A 3 -8.25 -19.92 -5.98
CA SER A 3 -8.25 -18.79 -5.06
C SER A 3 -9.23 -17.71 -5.49
N LYS A 4 -9.50 -16.79 -4.56
CA LYS A 4 -10.13 -15.50 -4.85
C LYS A 4 -9.33 -14.40 -4.16
N THR A 5 -9.34 -13.18 -4.70
CA THR A 5 -8.80 -12.01 -4.00
C THR A 5 -9.65 -11.71 -2.77
N LEU A 6 -9.08 -10.98 -1.82
CA LEU A 6 -9.87 -10.36 -0.78
C LEU A 6 -10.63 -9.15 -1.34
N ASP A 7 -11.64 -8.71 -0.59
CA ASP A 7 -12.25 -7.39 -0.75
C ASP A 7 -11.85 -6.45 0.39
N VAL A 8 -12.12 -5.15 0.22
CA VAL A 8 -11.77 -4.12 1.22
C VAL A 8 -12.42 -4.35 2.58
N HIS A 9 -13.58 -5.02 2.66
CA HIS A 9 -14.26 -5.30 3.93
C HIS A 9 -13.57 -6.46 4.65
N GLN A 10 -13.06 -7.42 3.90
CA GLN A 10 -12.32 -8.55 4.43
C GLN A 10 -11.00 -8.14 5.07
N LEU A 11 -10.28 -7.14 4.53
CA LEU A 11 -9.04 -6.59 5.13
C LEU A 11 -9.22 -6.24 6.61
N ARG A 12 -10.43 -5.79 6.96
CA ARG A 12 -10.81 -5.23 8.27
C ARG A 12 -11.35 -6.26 9.24
N SER A 13 -11.65 -7.46 8.77
CA SER A 13 -12.19 -8.52 9.61
C SER A 13 -11.09 -9.06 10.53
N GLY A 14 -11.38 -9.25 11.81
CA GLY A 14 -10.36 -9.64 12.80
C GLY A 14 -9.60 -10.94 12.46
N ILE A 15 -10.20 -11.86 11.71
CA ILE A 15 -9.53 -13.08 11.25
C ILE A 15 -8.51 -12.77 10.14
N PHE A 16 -8.92 -12.08 9.09
CA PHE A 16 -8.02 -11.77 7.98
C PHE A 16 -6.98 -10.72 8.38
N LEU A 17 -7.33 -9.74 9.21
CA LEU A 17 -6.40 -8.75 9.78
C LEU A 17 -5.17 -9.44 10.40
N LYS A 18 -5.40 -10.42 11.29
CA LYS A 18 -4.31 -11.18 11.94
C LYS A 18 -3.51 -12.04 10.96
N GLN A 19 -4.20 -12.65 9.98
CA GLN A 19 -3.52 -13.45 8.95
C GLN A 19 -2.64 -12.59 8.04
N ILE A 20 -3.12 -11.42 7.60
CA ILE A 20 -2.36 -10.48 6.77
C ILE A 20 -1.15 -9.99 7.56
N ALA A 21 -1.33 -9.58 8.82
CA ALA A 21 -0.24 -9.17 9.69
C ALA A 21 0.86 -10.23 9.80
N GLY A 22 0.48 -11.50 10.01
CA GLY A 22 1.43 -12.61 10.08
C GLY A 22 2.12 -12.93 8.75
N GLU A 23 1.43 -12.81 7.60
CA GLU A 23 2.08 -12.99 6.29
C GLU A 23 3.00 -11.81 5.93
N MET A 24 2.64 -10.56 6.26
CA MET A 24 3.54 -9.41 6.14
C MET A 24 4.81 -9.59 6.99
N ALA A 25 4.66 -10.06 8.23
CA ALA A 25 5.80 -10.34 9.11
C ALA A 25 6.77 -11.36 8.47
N LYS A 26 6.25 -12.47 7.95
CA LYS A 26 7.06 -13.47 7.25
C LYS A 26 7.73 -12.89 6.00
N PHE A 27 7.02 -12.06 5.24
CA PHE A 27 7.56 -11.39 4.05
C PHE A 27 8.72 -10.45 4.41
N HIS A 28 8.58 -9.67 5.48
CA HIS A 28 9.61 -8.75 5.95
C HIS A 28 10.88 -9.45 6.48
N LEU A 29 10.77 -10.72 6.88
CA LEU A 29 11.91 -11.57 7.29
C LEU A 29 12.65 -12.21 6.11
N LEU A 30 12.17 -12.05 4.88
CA LEU A 30 12.85 -12.61 3.71
C LEU A 30 14.21 -11.94 3.49
N GLU A 31 15.24 -12.77 3.35
CA GLU A 31 16.54 -12.32 2.89
C GLU A 31 16.63 -12.48 1.38
N THR A 32 16.88 -11.37 0.68
CA THR A 32 17.01 -11.34 -0.77
C THR A 32 18.38 -10.79 -1.17
N PRO A 33 18.90 -11.14 -2.36
CA PRO A 33 20.21 -10.66 -2.83
C PRO A 33 20.17 -9.21 -3.34
N PHE A 34 19.12 -8.44 -3.03
CA PHE A 34 18.96 -7.05 -3.47
C PHE A 34 19.69 -6.07 -2.54
N ASP A 35 19.85 -4.82 -3.01
CA ASP A 35 20.37 -3.73 -2.20
C ASP A 35 19.46 -3.49 -0.99
N LYS A 36 20.03 -3.54 0.20
CA LYS A 36 19.31 -3.43 1.48
C LYS A 36 18.99 -2.00 1.89
N ARG A 37 19.40 -0.99 1.11
CA ARG A 37 19.07 0.42 1.41
C ARG A 37 17.59 0.69 1.12
N PRO A 38 16.89 1.52 1.92
CA PRO A 38 15.46 1.82 1.76
C PRO A 38 15.22 2.83 0.63
N ILE A 39 15.66 2.51 -0.58
CA ILE A 39 15.69 3.46 -1.72
C ILE A 39 14.40 3.44 -2.55
N TYR A 40 13.44 2.57 -2.26
CA TYR A 40 12.20 2.42 -3.04
C TYR A 40 11.50 3.76 -3.30
N ILE A 41 11.15 4.49 -2.23
CA ILE A 41 10.47 5.79 -2.32
C ILE A 41 11.28 6.80 -3.12
N SER A 42 12.59 6.88 -2.82
CA SER A 42 13.46 7.81 -3.52
C SER A 42 13.56 7.51 -5.02
N ARG A 43 13.62 6.23 -5.41
CA ARG A 43 13.69 5.79 -6.81
C ARG A 43 12.38 6.01 -7.53
N PHE A 44 11.26 5.68 -6.88
CA PHE A 44 9.93 5.89 -7.44
C PHE A 44 9.72 7.37 -7.74
N THR A 45 9.91 8.24 -6.74
CA THR A 45 9.63 9.66 -6.91
C THR A 45 10.60 10.33 -7.88
N SER A 46 11.90 10.03 -7.80
CA SER A 46 12.88 10.59 -8.76
C SER A 46 12.58 10.21 -10.21
N LYS A 47 11.98 9.03 -10.43
CA LYS A 47 11.54 8.59 -11.76
C LYS A 47 10.26 9.28 -12.20
N TYR A 48 9.23 9.35 -11.36
CA TYR A 48 7.88 9.75 -11.77
C TYR A 48 7.57 11.23 -11.59
N LEU A 49 8.20 11.92 -10.63
CA LEU A 49 7.95 13.35 -10.36
C LEU A 49 8.16 14.24 -11.61
N PRO A 50 9.21 14.07 -12.44
CA PRO A 50 9.38 14.87 -13.65
C PRO A 50 8.21 14.71 -14.64
N TYR A 51 7.73 13.49 -14.84
CA TYR A 51 6.57 13.22 -15.72
C TYR A 51 5.29 13.83 -15.15
N PHE A 52 5.12 13.76 -13.83
CA PHE A 52 3.97 14.36 -13.16
C PHE A 52 3.95 15.89 -13.31
N LEU A 53 5.08 16.55 -13.04
CA LEU A 53 5.24 17.99 -13.23
C LEU A 53 5.04 18.41 -14.69
N GLN A 54 5.48 17.58 -15.65
CA GLN A 54 5.21 17.81 -17.07
C GLN A 54 3.72 17.69 -17.40
N ALA A 55 3.03 16.68 -16.85
CA ALA A 55 1.60 16.49 -17.06
C ALA A 55 0.77 17.68 -16.53
N LEU A 56 1.17 18.27 -15.39
CA LEU A 56 0.53 19.47 -14.84
C LEU A 56 0.61 20.70 -15.76
N GLN A 57 1.56 20.72 -16.71
CA GLN A 57 1.70 21.80 -17.68
C GLN A 57 0.81 21.61 -18.93
N GLN A 58 0.28 20.41 -19.18
CA GLN A 58 -0.48 20.08 -20.39
C GLN A 58 -1.98 20.36 -20.23
N LYS A 59 -2.39 21.63 -20.36
CA LYS A 59 -3.78 22.07 -20.09
C LYS A 59 -4.78 21.84 -21.22
N ASP A 60 -4.30 21.47 -22.42
CA ASP A 60 -5.10 21.46 -23.65
C ASP A 60 -5.87 20.15 -23.89
N ILE A 61 -5.55 19.07 -23.17
CA ILE A 61 -6.11 17.72 -23.38
C ILE A 61 -7.03 17.28 -22.21
N MET A 62 -7.50 18.22 -21.39
CA MET A 62 -8.21 17.91 -20.14
C MET A 62 -9.69 18.27 -20.19
N THR A 63 -10.54 17.44 -19.58
CA THR A 63 -11.92 17.83 -19.26
C THR A 63 -11.93 18.99 -18.25
N PRO A 64 -13.04 19.74 -18.11
CA PRO A 64 -13.14 20.81 -17.10
C PRO A 64 -12.81 20.33 -15.67
N GLU A 65 -13.23 19.12 -15.31
CA GLU A 65 -13.00 18.50 -14.00
C GLU A 65 -11.52 18.16 -13.81
N GLN A 66 -10.90 17.52 -14.80
CA GLN A 66 -9.46 17.21 -14.78
C GLN A 66 -8.62 18.49 -14.69
N ARG A 67 -9.01 19.53 -15.43
CA ARG A 67 -8.33 20.83 -15.38
C ARG A 67 -8.42 21.46 -14.00
N LYS A 68 -9.57 21.36 -13.32
CA LYS A 68 -9.72 21.86 -11.94
C LYS A 68 -8.74 21.16 -10.99
N ILE A 69 -8.69 19.83 -11.04
CA ILE A 69 -7.78 19.02 -10.21
C ILE A 69 -6.32 19.41 -10.48
N VAL A 70 -5.93 19.51 -11.76
CA VAL A 70 -4.56 19.86 -12.15
C VAL A 70 -4.19 21.27 -11.70
N LEU A 71 -5.12 22.23 -11.80
CA LEU A 71 -4.89 23.58 -11.28
C LEU A 71 -4.69 23.58 -9.77
N GLU A 72 -5.52 22.86 -9.01
CA GLU A 72 -5.36 22.70 -7.56
C GLU A 72 -4.00 22.09 -7.22
N MET A 73 -3.64 20.96 -7.86
CA MET A 73 -2.34 20.31 -7.66
C MET A 73 -1.16 21.20 -8.05
N SER A 74 -1.29 22.04 -9.09
CA SER A 74 -0.24 22.98 -9.50
C SER A 74 0.05 24.08 -8.49
N THR A 75 -0.83 24.29 -7.50
CA THR A 75 -0.57 25.23 -6.39
C THR A 75 0.31 24.61 -5.29
N MET A 76 0.48 23.28 -5.30
CA MET A 76 1.30 22.55 -4.33
C MET A 76 2.78 22.57 -4.74
N ASN A 77 3.67 22.73 -3.77
CA ASN A 77 5.10 22.57 -3.99
C ASN A 77 5.50 21.10 -3.81
N LEU A 78 5.15 20.26 -4.78
CA LEU A 78 5.37 18.81 -4.71
C LEU A 78 6.84 18.41 -4.56
N VAL A 79 7.77 19.24 -5.02
CA VAL A 79 9.22 19.02 -4.83
C VAL A 79 9.56 19.15 -3.33
N ASN A 80 9.13 20.23 -2.70
CA ASN A 80 9.36 20.46 -1.26
C ASN A 80 8.62 19.45 -0.38
N GLU A 81 7.38 19.08 -0.72
CA GLU A 81 6.64 18.03 -0.01
C GLU A 81 7.38 16.69 -0.06
N TYR A 82 7.96 16.35 -1.21
CA TYR A 82 8.76 15.15 -1.37
C TYR A 82 10.08 15.21 -0.57
N GLU A 83 10.81 16.32 -0.62
CA GLU A 83 12.02 16.50 0.19
C GLU A 83 11.71 16.36 1.69
N THR A 84 10.61 16.97 2.14
CA THR A 84 10.12 16.84 3.51
C THR A 84 9.79 15.38 3.87
N LEU A 85 9.13 14.63 2.97
CA LEU A 85 8.85 13.21 3.16
C LEU A 85 10.14 12.40 3.32
N LEU A 86 11.15 12.64 2.48
CA LEU A 86 12.43 11.94 2.59
C LEU A 86 13.11 12.20 3.93
N GLU A 87 13.10 13.45 4.41
CA GLU A 87 13.67 13.78 5.72
C GLU A 87 12.94 13.07 6.87
N ILE A 88 11.61 12.98 6.82
CA ILE A 88 10.82 12.29 7.84
C ILE A 88 11.15 10.79 7.85
N LEU A 89 11.26 10.19 6.67
CA LEU A 89 11.61 8.78 6.52
C LEU A 89 13.03 8.50 7.02
N GLU A 90 14.01 9.34 6.69
CA GLU A 90 15.40 9.20 7.14
C GLU A 90 15.53 9.37 8.66
N LYS A 91 14.74 10.25 9.26
CA LYS A 91 14.68 10.45 10.72
C LYS A 91 13.85 9.38 11.45
N SER A 92 13.21 8.47 10.73
CA SER A 92 12.43 7.40 11.33
C SER A 92 13.34 6.28 11.85
N ASP A 93 13.13 5.83 13.08
CA ASP A 93 13.76 4.61 13.61
C ASP A 93 13.14 3.32 13.04
N SER A 94 12.40 3.40 11.93
CA SER A 94 11.76 2.25 11.31
C SER A 94 12.80 1.31 10.71
N PRO A 95 12.82 0.01 11.09
CA PRO A 95 13.75 -0.94 10.51
C PRO A 95 13.60 -1.03 9.00
N THR A 96 14.73 -1.16 8.30
CA THR A 96 14.71 -1.49 6.87
C THR A 96 14.53 -3.00 6.70
N VAL A 97 13.50 -3.40 5.96
CA VAL A 97 13.11 -4.80 5.72
C VAL A 97 12.78 -5.00 4.24
N PHE A 98 12.63 -6.25 3.79
CA PHE A 98 12.14 -6.52 2.44
C PHE A 98 10.63 -6.30 2.39
N CYS A 99 10.19 -5.21 1.78
CA CYS A 99 8.78 -4.79 1.73
C CYS A 99 8.10 -5.27 0.46
N HIS A 100 6.79 -5.51 0.53
CA HIS A 100 5.95 -5.71 -0.65
C HIS A 100 5.71 -4.40 -1.40
N ASN A 101 5.47 -3.32 -0.64
CA ASN A 101 5.14 -1.95 -1.08
C ASN A 101 3.77 -1.78 -1.75
N ASP A 102 2.94 -2.82 -1.79
CA ASP A 102 1.61 -2.78 -2.45
C ASP A 102 0.65 -3.84 -1.89
N VAL A 103 0.49 -3.88 -0.57
CA VAL A 103 -0.40 -4.86 0.10
C VAL A 103 -1.86 -4.41 0.05
N GLN A 104 -2.43 -4.36 -1.16
CA GLN A 104 -3.85 -4.10 -1.43
C GLN A 104 -4.67 -5.40 -1.53
N GLU A 105 -6.00 -5.30 -1.49
CA GLU A 105 -6.91 -6.45 -1.52
C GLU A 105 -6.75 -7.34 -2.76
N GLY A 106 -6.41 -6.74 -3.91
CA GLY A 106 -6.15 -7.46 -5.16
C GLY A 106 -4.91 -8.34 -5.12
N ASN A 107 -3.94 -8.02 -4.26
CA ASN A 107 -2.68 -8.75 -4.12
C ASN A 107 -2.72 -9.81 -3.00
N LEU A 108 -3.89 -10.00 -2.37
CA LEU A 108 -4.12 -10.95 -1.29
C LEU A 108 -5.06 -12.07 -1.74
N LEU A 109 -4.50 -13.24 -2.02
CA LEU A 109 -5.27 -14.40 -2.43
C LEU A 109 -5.69 -15.25 -1.23
N LEU A 110 -7.00 -15.44 -1.08
CA LEU A 110 -7.58 -16.43 -0.19
C LEU A 110 -7.60 -17.80 -0.87
N LEU A 111 -6.79 -18.73 -0.35
CA LEU A 111 -6.71 -20.10 -0.84
C LEU A 111 -7.80 -20.98 -0.23
N GLY A 112 -8.36 -21.90 -1.03
CA GLY A 112 -9.27 -22.95 -0.54
C GLY A 112 -10.73 -22.54 -0.35
N SER A 113 -11.18 -21.41 -0.92
CA SER A 113 -12.52 -20.84 -0.68
C SER A 113 -13.72 -21.68 -1.17
N LYS A 114 -13.51 -22.87 -1.77
CA LYS A 114 -14.56 -23.82 -2.16
C LYS A 114 -14.40 -25.23 -1.55
N SER A 115 -13.27 -25.55 -0.91
CA SER A 115 -13.06 -26.85 -0.28
C SER A 115 -13.38 -26.79 1.21
N HIS A 116 -14.06 -27.80 1.74
CA HIS A 116 -14.41 -27.97 3.15
C HIS A 116 -13.20 -28.13 4.11
N SER A 117 -12.00 -27.73 3.69
CA SER A 117 -10.78 -27.70 4.50
C SER A 117 -10.72 -26.39 5.30
N SER A 118 -10.66 -26.53 6.62
CA SER A 118 -10.72 -25.49 7.64
C SER A 118 -9.53 -24.51 7.72
N GLN A 119 -8.71 -24.39 6.67
CA GLN A 119 -7.53 -23.51 6.68
C GLN A 119 -7.59 -22.53 5.52
N ASN A 120 -8.43 -21.50 5.69
CA ASN A 120 -8.31 -20.24 4.95
C ASN A 120 -6.88 -19.72 5.12
N LYS A 121 -6.10 -19.70 4.04
CA LYS A 121 -4.72 -19.18 4.02
C LYS A 121 -4.64 -18.01 3.06
N ILE A 122 -3.98 -16.94 3.49
CA ILE A 122 -3.67 -15.79 2.65
C ILE A 122 -2.32 -16.03 1.97
N MET A 123 -2.25 -15.69 0.67
CA MET A 123 -1.03 -15.74 -0.12
C MET A 123 -0.85 -14.40 -0.83
N PHE A 124 0.35 -13.84 -0.72
CA PHE A 124 0.70 -12.58 -1.37
C PHE A 124 1.12 -12.87 -2.81
N ILE A 125 0.79 -11.97 -3.72
CA ILE A 125 1.17 -12.02 -5.14
C ILE A 125 1.56 -10.62 -5.62
N ASP A 126 2.10 -10.56 -6.83
CA ASP A 126 2.44 -9.32 -7.51
C ASP A 126 3.52 -8.48 -6.80
N PHE A 127 4.74 -9.02 -6.81
CA PHE A 127 5.91 -8.43 -6.13
C PHE A 127 6.63 -7.38 -6.98
N GLU A 128 5.95 -6.72 -7.93
CA GLU A 128 6.59 -5.81 -8.90
C GLU A 128 7.21 -4.57 -8.24
N TYR A 129 6.64 -4.12 -7.12
CA TYR A 129 7.16 -3.03 -6.31
C TYR A 129 8.03 -3.50 -5.14
N SER A 130 8.22 -4.81 -4.96
CA SER A 130 8.92 -5.33 -3.78
C SER A 130 10.39 -4.94 -3.78
N TYR A 131 10.82 -4.31 -2.68
CA TYR A 131 12.19 -3.86 -2.48
C TYR A 131 12.45 -3.59 -1.00
N TYR A 132 13.72 -3.44 -0.63
CA TYR A 132 14.04 -2.97 0.71
C TYR A 132 13.50 -1.55 0.93
N GLY A 133 12.80 -1.39 2.05
CA GLY A 133 12.10 -0.16 2.43
C GLY A 133 11.91 -0.11 3.95
N TYR A 134 11.38 1.01 4.43
CA TYR A 134 11.04 1.16 5.83
C TYR A 134 9.82 0.30 6.17
N ARG A 135 9.91 -0.55 7.21
CA ARG A 135 8.80 -1.40 7.66
C ARG A 135 7.52 -0.61 7.89
N GLY A 136 7.65 0.58 8.49
CA GLY A 136 6.53 1.47 8.77
C GLY A 136 5.82 1.98 7.51
N PHE A 137 6.54 2.11 6.39
CA PHE A 137 5.93 2.50 5.12
C PHE A 137 5.02 1.40 4.59
N ASP A 138 5.48 0.15 4.55
CA ASP A 138 4.68 -0.96 3.99
C ASP A 138 3.42 -1.23 4.84
N LEU A 139 3.57 -1.17 6.17
CA LEU A 139 2.44 -1.26 7.11
C LEU A 139 1.46 -0.08 6.94
N GLY A 140 1.96 1.15 6.84
CA GLY A 140 1.14 2.34 6.63
C GLY A 140 0.42 2.32 5.28
N ASN A 141 1.09 1.86 4.22
CA ASN A 141 0.49 1.70 2.90
C ASN A 141 -0.68 0.70 2.96
N HIS A 142 -0.50 -0.45 3.60
CA HIS A 142 -1.59 -1.41 3.79
C HIS A 142 -2.81 -0.79 4.48
N PHE A 143 -2.62 0.09 5.46
CA PHE A 143 -3.73 0.81 6.10
C PHE A 143 -4.39 1.84 5.19
N CYS A 144 -3.64 2.49 4.31
CA CYS A 144 -4.19 3.37 3.27
C CYS A 144 -5.07 2.59 2.28
N GLU A 145 -4.75 1.34 1.97
CA GLU A 145 -5.59 0.51 1.09
C GLU A 145 -6.98 0.20 1.68
N TRP A 146 -7.20 0.43 2.98
CA TRP A 146 -8.53 0.23 3.57
C TRP A 146 -9.54 1.31 3.17
N VAL A 147 -9.05 2.50 2.80
CA VAL A 147 -9.91 3.62 2.37
C VAL A 147 -10.20 3.60 0.88
N LEU A 148 -9.44 2.85 0.10
CA LEU A 148 -9.59 2.72 -1.34
C LEU A 148 -10.27 1.38 -1.68
N GLN A 149 -11.30 1.43 -2.52
CA GLN A 149 -11.94 0.22 -3.07
C GLN A 149 -11.61 0.18 -4.55
N ASN A 150 -10.68 -0.66 -4.94
CA ASN A 150 -10.14 -0.67 -6.31
C ASN A 150 -11.09 -1.31 -7.34
N VAL A 151 -12.20 -1.89 -6.87
CA VAL A 151 -13.28 -2.44 -7.72
C VAL A 151 -14.59 -1.77 -7.34
N SER A 152 -15.07 -0.86 -8.20
CA SER A 152 -16.33 -0.15 -7.99
C SER A 152 -17.07 0.07 -9.31
N ASP A 153 -18.41 0.06 -9.25
CA ASP A 153 -19.28 0.45 -10.36
C ASP A 153 -19.33 1.99 -10.56
N LYS A 154 -18.58 2.75 -9.76
CA LYS A 154 -18.46 4.20 -9.89
C LYS A 154 -17.74 4.62 -11.19
N PRO A 155 -17.98 5.83 -11.71
CA PRO A 155 -17.42 6.26 -13.00
C PRO A 155 -15.89 6.20 -13.13
N LEU A 156 -15.16 6.32 -12.00
CA LEU A 156 -13.69 6.25 -11.98
C LEU A 156 -13.16 4.82 -11.78
N GLY A 157 -14.03 3.83 -11.61
CA GLY A 157 -13.66 2.43 -11.38
C GLY A 157 -13.24 2.12 -9.93
N PHE A 158 -13.13 3.13 -9.06
CA PHE A 158 -12.81 2.98 -7.65
C PHE A 158 -13.75 3.78 -6.75
N ASP A 159 -13.77 3.41 -5.47
CA ASP A 159 -14.41 4.18 -4.40
C ASP A 159 -13.39 4.63 -3.35
N PHE A 160 -13.69 5.73 -2.65
CA PHE A 160 -12.89 6.28 -1.57
C PHE A 160 -13.77 6.61 -0.36
N ASP A 161 -13.49 5.99 0.78
CA ASP A 161 -14.15 6.30 2.06
C ASP A 161 -13.12 6.44 3.18
N PRO A 162 -12.82 7.67 3.63
CA PRO A 162 -11.83 7.89 4.68
C PRO A 162 -12.27 7.32 6.05
N ASN A 163 -13.56 7.04 6.25
CA ASN A 163 -14.05 6.42 7.48
C ASN A 163 -13.63 4.95 7.61
N PHE A 164 -13.05 4.36 6.56
CA PHE A 164 -12.57 2.98 6.58
C PHE A 164 -11.11 2.85 7.00
N TYR A 165 -10.41 3.96 7.24
CA TYR A 165 -9.06 3.92 7.80
C TYR A 165 -9.08 3.19 9.15
N PRO A 166 -8.11 2.30 9.45
CA PRO A 166 -8.13 1.51 10.67
C PRO A 166 -8.15 2.40 11.90
N THR A 167 -9.01 2.07 12.86
CA THR A 167 -9.01 2.72 14.17
C THR A 167 -7.69 2.44 14.89
N HIS A 168 -7.38 3.26 15.90
CA HIS A 168 -6.19 3.04 16.72
C HIS A 168 -6.15 1.64 17.36
N GLU A 169 -7.31 1.10 17.74
CA GLU A 169 -7.43 -0.28 18.26
C GLU A 169 -7.07 -1.32 17.19
N GLN A 170 -7.58 -1.17 15.96
CA GLN A 170 -7.26 -2.08 14.86
C GLN A 170 -5.78 -2.01 14.46
N GLN A 171 -5.16 -0.83 14.52
CA GLN A 171 -3.73 -0.66 14.27
C GLN A 171 -2.90 -1.39 15.35
N ILE A 172 -3.30 -1.31 16.62
CA ILE A 172 -2.66 -2.06 17.72
C ILE A 172 -2.83 -3.56 17.53
N ASP A 173 -4.03 -4.03 17.22
CA ASP A 173 -4.29 -5.46 16.98
C ASP A 173 -3.45 -6.01 15.83
N PHE A 174 -3.32 -5.23 14.74
CA PHE A 174 -2.47 -5.57 13.61
C PHE A 174 -1.00 -5.64 14.04
N ALA A 175 -0.52 -4.61 14.75
CA ALA A 175 0.85 -4.56 15.23
C ALA A 175 1.19 -5.72 16.16
N ASN A 176 0.30 -6.08 17.09
CA ASN A 176 0.49 -7.22 17.99
C ASN A 176 0.57 -8.54 17.20
N ALA A 177 -0.37 -8.79 16.29
CA ALA A 177 -0.36 -10.00 15.47
C ALA A 177 0.87 -10.10 14.56
N TYR A 178 1.32 -8.96 14.02
CA TYR A 178 2.57 -8.87 13.26
C TYR A 178 3.78 -9.23 14.13
N LEU A 179 3.87 -8.65 15.33
CA LEU A 179 4.99 -8.83 16.26
C LEU A 179 5.08 -10.25 16.83
N GLU A 180 3.94 -10.94 17.00
CA GLU A 180 3.91 -12.36 17.39
C GLU A 180 4.57 -13.30 16.36
N CYS A 181 4.81 -12.81 15.14
CA CYS A 181 5.34 -13.59 14.02
C CYS A 181 6.81 -13.27 13.67
N ILE A 182 7.49 -12.38 14.41
CA ILE A 182 8.90 -12.02 14.17
C ILE A 182 9.84 -12.42 15.30
#